data_AF-A0A948HLI0-F1
#
_entry.id   AF-A0A948HLI0-F1
#
_cell.length_a   1.000
_cell.length_b   1.000
_cell.length_c   1.000
_cell.angle_alpha   90.00
_cell.angle_beta   90.00
_cell.angle_gamma   90.00
#
_symmetry.space_group_name_H-M   'P 1'
#
loop_
_entity.id
_entity.type
_entity.pdbx_description
1 polymer ?
#
loop_
_entity_poly.entity_id
_entity_poly.type
_entity_poly.pdbx_seq_one_letter_code
_entity_poly.pdbx_strand_id
1 'polypeptide(L)' 'MNLIPEWRKCWRLTSVQLAILTAVLNAAAGAWVAFEGHISPVTWASVNMVLGVAMAIARVVSQPKVTGNE' A
#
# COMPACT_ATOMS: atom_id res chain seq x y z
N MET A 1 12.70 -7.96 -28.14
CA MET A 1 11.92 -6.77 -27.75
C MET A 1 11.91 -6.69 -26.23
N ASN A 2 12.68 -5.77 -25.64
CA ASN A 2 12.72 -5.56 -24.19
C ASN A 2 11.99 -4.24 -23.92
N LEU A 3 10.69 -4.31 -23.66
CA LEU A 3 9.80 -3.13 -23.57
C LEU A 3 10.14 -2.21 -22.39
N ILE A 4 10.86 -2.73 -21.39
CA ILE A 4 11.36 -1.96 -20.26
C ILE A 4 12.79 -2.42 -19.98
N PRO A 5 13.82 -1.62 -20.32
CA PRO A 5 15.17 -1.95 -19.91
C PRO A 5 15.20 -2.06 -18.38
N GLU A 6 15.84 -3.12 -17.87
CA GLU A 6 15.97 -3.38 -16.42
C GLU A 6 14.67 -3.73 -15.65
N TRP A 7 13.68 -4.39 -16.27
CA TRP A 7 12.43 -4.82 -15.59
C TRP A 7 12.65 -5.57 -14.26
N ARG A 8 13.78 -6.29 -14.11
CA ARG A 8 14.14 -6.98 -12.87
C ARG A 8 14.39 -6.02 -11.70
N LYS A 9 14.66 -4.75 -11.97
CA LYS A 9 14.85 -3.67 -10.99
C LYS A 9 13.59 -2.85 -10.73
N CYS A 10 12.42 -3.24 -11.27
CA CYS A 10 11.14 -2.55 -11.04
C CYS A 10 10.82 -2.36 -9.54
N TRP A 11 11.30 -3.24 -8.66
CA TRP A 11 11.18 -3.11 -7.20
C TRP A 11 11.85 -1.87 -6.59
N ARG A 12 12.74 -1.20 -7.34
CA ARG A 12 13.35 0.08 -6.93
C ARG A 12 12.49 1.29 -7.30
N LEU A 13 11.44 1.11 -8.09
CA LEU A 13 10.52 2.18 -8.43
C LEU A 13 9.61 2.47 -7.24
N THR A 14 9.54 3.73 -6.82
CA THR A 14 8.69 4.18 -5.71
C THR A 14 7.21 3.85 -5.96
N SER A 15 6.76 3.86 -7.22
CA SER A 15 5.39 3.44 -7.60
C SER A 15 5.12 1.97 -7.29
N VAL A 16 6.07 1.07 -7.60
CA VAL A 16 5.96 -0.36 -7.30
C VAL A 16 6.00 -0.58 -5.79
N GLN A 17 6.87 0.12 -5.07
CA GLN A 17 6.93 0.06 -3.60
C GLN A 17 5.63 0.53 -2.94
N LEU A 18 5.02 1.62 -3.41
CA LEU A 18 3.72 2.11 -2.92
C LEU A 18 2.58 1.14 -3.25
N ALA A 19 2.61 0.51 -4.43
CA ALA A 19 1.64 -0.50 -4.79
C ALA A 19 1.74 -1.74 -3.87
N ILE A 20 2.96 -2.19 -3.59
CA ILE A 20 3.22 -3.29 -2.64
C ILE A 20 2.78 -2.90 -1.23
N LEU A 21 3.13 -1.69 -0.77
CA LEU A 21 2.70 -1.19 0.54
C LEU A 21 1.17 -1.18 0.66
N THR A 22 0.48 -0.73 -0.37
CA THR A 22 -0.98 -0.72 -0.41
C THR A 22 -1.56 -2.13 -0.38
N ALA A 23 -0.97 -3.07 -1.13
CA ALA A 23 -1.39 -4.47 -1.13
C ALA A 23 -1.22 -5.12 0.25
N VAL A 24 -0.08 -4.88 0.90
CA VAL A 24 0.20 -5.37 2.26
C VAL A 24 -0.78 -4.78 3.27
N LEU A 25 -1.06 -3.47 3.21
CA LEU A 25 -2.03 -2.82 4.10
C LEU A 25 -3.45 -3.39 3.93
N ASN A 26 -3.87 -3.67 2.69
CA ASN A 26 -5.18 -4.30 2.45
C ASN A 26 -5.22 -5.76 2.93
N ALA A 27 -4.15 -6.52 2.73
CA ALA A 27 -4.05 -7.90 3.23
C ALA A 27 -4.06 -7.93 4.77
N ALA A 28 -3.34 -7.01 5.42
CA ALA A 28 -3.33 -6.86 6.86
C ALA A 28 -4.72 -6.48 7.40
N ALA A 29 -5.42 -5.54 6.75
CA ALA A 29 -6.79 -5.20 7.12
C ALA A 29 -7.74 -6.40 6.96
N GLY A 30 -7.64 -7.15 5.86
CA GLY A 30 -8.44 -8.36 5.64
C GLY A 30 -8.16 -9.47 6.66
N ALA A 31 -6.90 -9.69 7.03
CA ALA A 31 -6.53 -10.62 8.08
C ALA A 31 -7.00 -10.15 9.48
N TRP A 32 -6.98 -8.83 9.71
CA TRP A 32 -7.43 -8.24 10.97
C TRP A 32 -8.93 -8.46 11.22
N VAL A 33 -9.76 -8.49 10.16
CA VAL A 33 -11.20 -8.84 10.25
C VAL A 33 -11.43 -10.18 10.95
N ALA A 34 -10.53 -11.16 10.82
CA ALA A 34 -10.67 -12.45 11.48
C ALA A 34 -10.65 -12.39 13.02
N PHE A 35 -10.17 -11.29 13.61
CA PHE A 35 -10.14 -11.07 15.05
C PHE A 35 -11.32 -10.26 15.58
N GLU A 36 -12.29 -9.94 14.72
CA GLU A 36 -13.51 -9.21 15.09
C GLU A 36 -14.23 -9.95 16.24
N GLY A 37 -14.57 -9.21 17.30
CA GLY A 37 -15.26 -9.74 18.49
C GLY A 37 -14.38 -10.46 19.52
N HIS A 38 -13.12 -10.77 19.20
CA HIS A 38 -12.17 -11.40 20.16
C HIS A 38 -11.26 -10.40 20.88
N ILE A 39 -11.22 -9.16 20.39
CA ILE A 39 -10.36 -8.08 20.88
C ILE A 39 -11.20 -6.96 21.48
N SER A 40 -10.65 -6.24 22.46
CA SER A 40 -11.33 -5.10 23.08
C SER A 40 -11.73 -4.04 22.03
N PRO A 41 -12.89 -3.37 22.18
CA PRO A 41 -13.37 -2.39 21.20
C PRO A 41 -12.39 -1.22 20.97
N VAL A 42 -11.69 -0.81 22.03
CA VAL A 42 -10.71 0.29 21.96
C VAL A 42 -9.48 -0.12 21.15
N THR A 43 -8.97 -1.32 21.39
CA THR A 43 -7.83 -1.86 20.62
C THR A 43 -8.22 -2.04 19.16
N TRP A 44 -9.41 -2.58 18.89
CA TRP A 44 -9.94 -2.73 17.54
C TRP A 44 -10.02 -1.40 16.78
N ALA A 45 -10.59 -0.36 17.40
CA ALA A 45 -10.71 0.96 16.80
C ALA A 45 -9.35 1.60 16.54
N SER A 46 -8.40 1.47 17.48
CA SER A 46 -7.05 2.04 17.34
C SER A 46 -6.28 1.44 16.15
N VAL A 47 -6.36 0.13 15.95
CA VAL A 47 -5.66 -0.55 14.84
C VAL A 47 -6.27 -0.17 13.49
N ASN A 48 -7.61 -0.12 13.40
CA ASN A 48 -8.30 0.34 12.19
C ASN A 48 -7.98 1.80 11.85
N MET A 49 -7.91 2.67 12.86
CA MET A 49 -7.52 4.07 12.67
C MET A 49 -6.10 4.17 12.10
N VAL A 50 -5.13 3.43 12.66
CA VAL A 50 -3.74 3.44 12.18
C VAL A 50 -3.64 2.88 10.75
N LEU A 51 -4.30 1.76 10.45
CA LEU A 51 -4.36 1.20 9.09
C LEU A 51 -4.97 2.18 8.08
N GLY A 52 -6.02 2.88 8.49
CA GLY A 52 -6.67 3.92 7.67
C GLY A 52 -5.74 5.08 7.36
N VAL A 53 -5.02 5.60 8.37
CA VAL A 53 -4.04 6.68 8.18
C VAL A 53 -2.90 6.23 7.28
N ALA A 54 -2.36 5.02 7.49
CA ALA A 54 -1.30 4.47 6.65
C ALA A 54 -1.72 4.34 5.17
N MET A 55 -2.95 3.87 4.92
CA MET A 55 -3.52 3.83 3.57
C MET A 55 -3.70 5.22 2.95
N ALA A 56 -4.14 6.21 3.73
CA ALA A 56 -4.31 7.57 3.24
C ALA A 56 -2.96 8.16 2.82
N ILE A 57 -1.91 7.98 3.63
CA ILE A 57 -0.55 8.43 3.29
C ILE A 57 -0.05 7.74 2.02
N ALA A 58 -0.21 6.42 1.91
CA ALA A 58 0.19 5.67 0.72
C ALA A 58 -0.48 6.18 -0.57
N ARG A 59 -1.70 6.71 -0.48
CA ARG A 59 -2.44 7.30 -1.61
C ARG A 59 -2.11 8.76 -1.88
N VAL A 60 -1.64 9.51 -0.89
CA VAL A 60 -1.27 10.93 -1.02
C VAL A 60 0.06 11.11 -1.72
N VAL A 61 0.95 10.12 -1.69
CA VAL A 61 2.24 10.21 -2.40
C VAL A 61 1.99 10.33 -3.90
N SER A 62 2.17 11.55 -4.42
CA SER A 62 2.01 11.84 -5.84
C SER A 62 2.99 11.01 -6.64
N GLN A 63 2.47 10.12 -7.46
CA GLN A 63 3.25 9.42 -8.47
C GLN A 63 3.66 10.47 -9.52
N PRO A 64 4.96 10.64 -9.83
CA PRO A 64 5.38 11.54 -10.88
C PRO A 64 4.66 11.15 -12.18
N LYS A 65 4.03 12.13 -12.85
CA LYS A 65 3.42 11.88 -14.15
C LYS A 65 4.49 11.34 -15.08
N VAL A 66 4.22 10.21 -15.72
CA VAL A 66 5.02 9.74 -16.87
C VAL A 66 4.71 10.68 -18.02
N THR A 67 5.33 11.86 -18.04
CA THR A 67 5.40 12.68 -19.24
C THR A 67 6.46 12.05 -20.11
N GLY A 68 6.03 11.24 -21.08
CA GLY A 68 6.86 10.92 -22.21
C GLY A 68 7.13 12.21 -22.96
N ASN A 69 8.37 12.69 -22.91
CA ASN A 69 8.83 13.60 -23.95
C ASN A 69 9.05 12.71 -25.19
N GLU A 70 8.34 13.06 -26.25
CA GLU A 70 8.46 12.49 -27.60
C GLU A 70 9.92 12.57 -28.11
#